data_AF-A0A1H2LRT2-F1
#
_entry.id   AF-A0A1H2LRT2-F1
#
_cell.length_a   1.000
_cell.length_b   1.000
_cell.length_c   1.000
_cell.angle_alpha   90.00
_cell.angle_beta   90.00
_cell.angle_gamma   90.00
#
_symmetry.space_group_name_H-M   'P 1'
#
loop_
_entity.id
_entity.type
_entity.pdbx_description
1 polymer ?
#
loop_
_entity_poly.entity_id
_entity_poly.type
_entity_poly.pdbx_seq_one_letter_code
_entity_poly.pdbx_strand_id
1 'polypeptide(L)'
;MSVPMAAAVVALLSRTRVGAALAMIILAHLATRLRKRLGDLPSAPLVSAQLTGRAAGFGLLQAADAICRHYWPVALLLACVSRRFRTLAVQVAIVEGVVSWFRDLLADPTTPPALGPFRYLLMRRLDDLAYGAGLWQGVITHRDAEALRPVISR
;
A
#
# COMPACT_ATOMS: atom_id res chain seq x y z
N MET A 1 -0.13 6.09 8.36
CA MET A 1 -1.43 6.35 7.68
C MET A 1 -2.49 6.69 8.71
N SER A 2 -3.41 7.61 8.41
CA SER A 2 -4.52 7.94 9.31
C SER A 2 -5.58 6.83 9.32
N VAL A 3 -6.29 6.67 10.43
CA VAL A 3 -7.35 5.66 10.60
C VAL A 3 -8.41 5.68 9.48
N PRO A 4 -8.99 6.83 9.08
CA PRO A 4 -9.99 6.83 8.00
C PRO A 4 -9.38 6.42 6.66
N MET A 5 -8.13 6.79 6.39
CA MET A 5 -7.46 6.36 5.15
C MET A 5 -7.21 4.85 5.15
N ALA A 6 -6.80 4.28 6.29
CA ALA A 6 -6.65 2.83 6.43
C ALA A 6 -7.97 2.10 6.15
N ALA A 7 -9.08 2.60 6.69
CA ALA A 7 -10.41 2.04 6.45
C ALA A 7 -10.81 2.13 4.97
N ALA A 8 -10.54 3.26 4.30
CA ALA A 8 -10.81 3.43 2.86
C ALA A 8 -9.98 2.44 2.03
N VAL A 9 -8.71 2.26 2.35
CA VAL A 9 -7.81 1.32 1.65
C VAL A 9 -8.28 -0.13 1.83
N VAL A 10 -8.63 -0.54 3.05
CA VAL A 10 -9.18 -1.88 3.32
C VAL A 10 -10.50 -2.10 2.56
N ALA A 11 -11.37 -1.08 2.53
CA ALA A 11 -12.63 -1.14 1.81
C ALA A 11 -12.40 -1.28 0.29
N LEU A 12 -11.41 -0.60 -0.29
CA LEU A 12 -11.00 -0.79 -1.69
C LEU A 12 -10.44 -2.19 -1.94
N LEU A 13 -9.57 -2.67 -1.07
CA LEU A 13 -8.97 -4.00 -1.17
C LEU A 13 -9.99 -5.13 -0.98
N SER A 14 -11.16 -4.87 -0.39
CA SER A 14 -12.24 -5.87 -0.32
C SER A 14 -12.77 -6.28 -1.71
N ARG A 15 -12.57 -5.45 -2.74
CA ARG A 15 -13.09 -5.62 -4.10
C ARG A 15 -14.61 -5.87 -4.18
N THR A 16 -15.34 -5.43 -3.17
CA THR A 16 -16.81 -5.49 -3.17
C THR A 16 -17.40 -4.15 -3.60
N ARG A 17 -18.59 -4.16 -4.19
CA ARG A 17 -19.31 -2.91 -4.54
C ARG A 17 -19.56 -2.06 -3.29
N VAL A 18 -19.90 -2.70 -2.17
CA VAL A 18 -20.09 -2.06 -0.87
C VAL A 18 -18.79 -1.42 -0.37
N GLY A 19 -17.67 -2.14 -0.45
CA GLY A 19 -16.36 -1.61 -0.09
C GLY A 19 -15.94 -0.42 -0.95
N ALA A 20 -16.19 -0.47 -2.26
CA ALA A 20 -15.95 0.65 -3.15
C ALA A 20 -16.81 1.87 -2.78
N ALA A 21 -18.10 1.68 -2.49
CA ALA A 21 -18.99 2.75 -2.05
C ALA A 21 -18.53 3.36 -0.72
N LEU A 22 -18.17 2.54 0.26
CA LEU A 22 -17.64 2.98 1.55
C LEU A 22 -16.33 3.76 1.39
N ALA A 23 -15.41 3.27 0.57
CA ALA A 23 -14.17 3.97 0.27
C ALA A 23 -14.44 5.35 -0.36
N MET A 24 -15.36 5.42 -1.34
CA MET A 24 -15.75 6.69 -1.96
C MET A 24 -16.34 7.68 -0.95
N ILE A 25 -17.20 7.21 -0.03
CA ILE A 25 -17.75 8.04 1.04
C ILE A 25 -16.64 8.59 1.94
N ILE A 26 -15.71 7.73 2.37
CA ILE A 26 -14.61 8.13 3.26
C ILE A 26 -13.68 9.13 2.56
N LEU A 27 -13.31 8.85 1.30
CA LEU A 27 -12.43 9.73 0.51
C LEU A 27 -13.09 11.08 0.24
N ALA A 28 -14.39 11.11 -0.08
CA ALA A 28 -15.15 12.36 -0.24
C ALA A 28 -15.21 13.14 1.09
N HIS A 29 -15.39 12.47 2.22
CA HIS A 29 -15.35 13.10 3.53
C HIS A 29 -13.97 13.71 3.84
N LEU A 30 -12.89 12.99 3.52
CA LEU A 30 -11.52 13.50 3.70
C LEU A 30 -11.22 14.69 2.79
N ALA A 31 -11.61 14.62 1.51
CA ALA A 31 -11.43 15.71 0.56
C ALA A 31 -12.21 16.97 0.98
N THR A 32 -13.45 16.82 1.45
CA THR A 32 -14.26 17.94 1.94
C THR A 32 -13.70 18.54 3.23
N ARG A 33 -13.21 17.73 4.17
CA ARG A 33 -12.50 18.24 5.35
C ARG A 33 -11.24 19.00 4.98
N LEU A 34 -10.45 18.47 4.04
CA LEU A 34 -9.22 19.12 3.58
C LEU A 34 -9.53 20.44 2.87
N ARG A 35 -10.55 20.46 2.01
CA ARG A 35 -11.06 21.69 1.39
C ARG A 35 -11.43 22.74 2.43
N LYS A 36 -12.18 22.36 3.47
CA LYS A 36 -12.57 23.30 4.55
C LYS A 36 -11.35 23.88 5.28
N ARG A 37 -10.24 23.13 5.39
CA ARG A 37 -8.98 23.63 5.96
C ARG A 37 -8.19 24.54 5.01
N LEU A 38 -8.37 24.38 3.70
CA LEU A 38 -7.73 25.20 2.68
C LEU A 38 -8.40 26.58 2.50
N GLY A 39 -9.59 26.79 3.06
CA GLY A 39 -10.29 28.09 3.02
C GLY A 39 -10.60 28.55 1.59
N ASP A 40 -10.35 29.84 1.32
CA ASP A 40 -10.71 30.53 0.07
C ASP A 40 -9.65 30.41 -1.05
N LEU A 41 -8.79 29.39 -1.02
CA LEU A 41 -7.88 29.15 -2.14
C LEU A 41 -8.69 28.93 -3.44
N PRO A 42 -8.40 29.65 -4.54
CA PRO A 42 -9.18 29.56 -5.79
C PRO A 42 -9.25 28.14 -6.37
N SER A 43 -8.21 27.34 -6.13
CA SER A 43 -8.10 25.94 -6.58
C SER A 43 -8.29 24.92 -5.45
N ALA A 44 -8.82 25.32 -4.28
CA ALA A 44 -9.05 24.46 -3.12
C ALA A 44 -9.78 23.13 -3.43
N PRO A 45 -10.86 23.07 -4.26
CA PRO A 45 -11.51 21.80 -4.56
C PRO A 45 -10.62 20.86 -5.39
N LEU A 46 -9.89 21.38 -6.38
CA LEU A 46 -8.99 20.59 -7.22
C LEU A 46 -7.80 20.10 -6.40
N VAL A 47 -7.17 20.98 -5.62
CA VAL A 47 -6.00 20.66 -4.80
C VAL A 47 -6.36 19.65 -3.71
N SER A 48 -7.49 19.83 -3.03
CA SER A 48 -7.94 18.86 -2.01
C SER A 48 -8.25 17.48 -2.59
N ALA A 49 -8.87 17.42 -3.78
CA ALA A 49 -9.11 16.16 -4.49
C ALA A 49 -7.79 15.48 -4.90
N GLN A 50 -6.84 16.23 -5.47
CA GLN A 50 -5.53 15.70 -5.87
C GLN A 50 -4.71 15.20 -4.68
N LEU A 51 -4.67 15.96 -3.58
CA LEU A 51 -3.95 15.56 -2.36
C LEU A 51 -4.58 14.32 -1.72
N THR A 52 -5.92 14.25 -1.67
CA THR A 52 -6.63 13.07 -1.14
C THR A 52 -6.41 11.85 -2.01
N GLY A 53 -6.44 12.01 -3.34
CA GLY A 53 -6.14 10.94 -4.29
C GLY A 53 -4.70 10.44 -4.16
N ARG A 54 -3.72 11.34 -4.05
CA ARG A 54 -2.32 10.99 -3.79
C ARG A 54 -2.17 10.25 -2.46
N ALA A 55 -2.82 10.73 -1.40
CA ALA A 55 -2.80 10.08 -0.09
C ALA A 55 -3.41 8.67 -0.12
N ALA A 56 -4.50 8.46 -0.88
CA ALA A 56 -5.07 7.14 -1.10
C ALA A 56 -4.11 6.22 -1.89
N GLY A 57 -3.44 6.75 -2.92
CA GLY A 57 -2.40 6.03 -3.66
C GLY A 57 -1.24 5.60 -2.76
N PHE A 58 -0.72 6.50 -1.93
CA PHE A 58 0.31 6.15 -0.94
C PHE A 58 -0.20 5.16 0.10
N GLY A 59 -1.46 5.26 0.52
CA GLY A 59 -2.09 4.30 1.44
C GLY A 59 -2.19 2.90 0.84
N LEU A 60 -2.56 2.78 -0.44
CA LEU A 60 -2.58 1.52 -1.17
C LEU A 60 -1.17 0.92 -1.31
N LEU A 61 -0.17 1.74 -1.63
CA LEU A 61 1.22 1.30 -1.69
C LEU A 61 1.73 0.85 -0.32
N GLN A 62 1.37 1.57 0.75
CA GLN A 62 1.70 1.17 2.12
C GLN A 62 1.04 -0.16 2.51
N ALA A 63 -0.21 -0.38 2.10
CA ALA A 63 -0.87 -1.67 2.29
C ALA A 63 -0.22 -2.78 1.45
N ALA A 64 0.23 -2.47 0.23
CA ALA A 64 0.96 -3.41 -0.61
C ALA A 64 2.28 -3.84 0.03
N ASP A 65 3.08 -2.89 0.52
CA ASP A 65 4.33 -3.16 1.23
C ASP A 65 4.09 -3.94 2.54
N ALA A 66 3.00 -3.63 3.25
CA ALA A 66 2.60 -4.40 4.42
C ALA A 66 2.29 -5.86 4.06
N ILE A 67 1.56 -6.12 2.97
CA ILE A 67 1.19 -7.48 2.52
C ILE A 67 2.41 -8.24 1.99
N CYS A 68 3.25 -7.60 1.18
CA CYS A 68 4.33 -8.25 0.45
C CYS A 68 5.61 -8.43 1.30
N ARG A 69 5.86 -7.53 2.26
CA ARG A 69 7.14 -7.48 2.99
C ARG A 69 6.98 -7.77 4.48
N HIS A 70 6.18 -6.98 5.20
CA HIS A 70 6.14 -7.05 6.66
C HIS A 70 5.29 -8.21 7.18
N TYR A 71 4.13 -8.44 6.58
CA TYR A 71 3.16 -9.46 7.00
C TYR A 71 3.03 -10.60 5.99
N TRP A 72 4.09 -10.87 5.22
CA TRP A 72 4.06 -11.92 4.20
C TRP A 72 3.65 -13.31 4.71
N PRO A 73 4.00 -13.77 5.93
CA PRO A 73 3.57 -15.10 6.40
C PRO A 73 2.06 -15.13 6.63
N VAL A 74 1.51 -14.07 7.21
CA VAL A 74 0.07 -13.92 7.44
C VAL A 74 -0.67 -13.81 6.11
N ALA A 75 -0.14 -13.01 5.18
CA ALA A 75 -0.68 -12.90 3.82
C ALA A 75 -0.65 -14.26 3.09
N LEU A 76 0.42 -15.05 3.26
CA LEU A 76 0.53 -16.38 2.68
C LEU A 76 -0.53 -17.32 3.25
N LEU A 77 -0.72 -17.35 4.56
CA LEU A 77 -1.78 -18.13 5.22
C LEU A 77 -3.17 -17.73 4.70
N LEU A 78 -3.45 -16.43 4.59
CA LEU A 78 -4.71 -15.93 4.03
C LEU A 78 -4.88 -16.31 2.55
N ALA A 79 -3.80 -16.33 1.76
CA ALA A 79 -3.83 -16.75 0.36
C ALA A 79 -4.07 -18.25 0.19
N CYS A 80 -3.62 -19.07 1.15
CA CYS A 80 -3.92 -20.51 1.18
C CYS A 80 -5.40 -20.78 1.46
N VAL A 81 -6.02 -20.00 2.34
CA VAL A 81 -7.42 -20.19 2.76
C VAL A 81 -8.42 -19.52 1.80
N SER A 82 -8.05 -18.40 1.17
CA SER A 82 -8.96 -17.60 0.35
C SER A 82 -8.45 -17.43 -1.08
N ARG A 83 -9.16 -18.04 -2.04
CA ARG A 83 -8.89 -17.86 -3.48
C ARG A 83 -9.01 -16.39 -3.91
N ARG A 84 -9.94 -15.64 -3.30
CA ARG A 84 -10.12 -14.20 -3.56
C ARG A 84 -8.92 -13.39 -3.07
N PHE A 85 -8.41 -13.71 -1.88
CA PHE A 85 -7.22 -13.05 -1.36
C PHE A 85 -5.97 -13.44 -2.16
N ARG A 86 -5.84 -14.71 -2.56
CA ARG A 86 -4.72 -15.17 -3.41
C ARG A 86 -4.60 -14.35 -4.69
N THR A 87 -5.70 -14.16 -5.42
CA THR A 87 -5.69 -13.33 -6.64
C THR A 87 -5.35 -11.87 -6.31
N LEU A 88 -5.83 -11.33 -5.20
CA LEU A 88 -5.51 -9.98 -4.78
C LEU A 88 -4.02 -9.83 -4.44
N ALA A 89 -3.46 -10.75 -3.67
CA ALA A 89 -2.05 -10.73 -3.26
C ALA A 89 -1.12 -10.78 -4.48
N VAL A 90 -1.43 -11.64 -5.46
CA VAL A 90 -0.66 -11.70 -6.73
C VAL A 90 -0.78 -10.39 -7.50
N GLN A 91 -1.99 -9.82 -7.63
CA GLN A 91 -2.18 -8.55 -8.33
C GLN A 91 -1.43 -7.40 -7.63
N VAL A 92 -1.52 -7.32 -6.31
CA VAL A 92 -0.81 -6.32 -5.49
C VAL A 92 0.71 -6.48 -5.64
N ALA A 93 1.22 -7.72 -5.60
CA ALA A 93 2.63 -8.01 -5.79
C ALA A 93 3.12 -7.70 -7.22
N ILE A 94 2.28 -7.77 -8.25
CA ILE A 94 2.69 -7.33 -9.59
C ILE A 94 2.65 -5.81 -9.68
N VAL A 95 1.53 -5.20 -9.29
CA VAL A 95 1.30 -3.75 -9.41
C VAL A 95 2.31 -2.96 -8.59
N GLU A 96 2.58 -3.32 -7.34
CA GLU A 96 3.55 -2.58 -6.51
C GLU A 96 4.95 -2.59 -7.12
N GLY A 97 5.39 -3.74 -7.63
CA GLY A 97 6.75 -3.85 -8.18
C GLY A 97 6.89 -3.22 -9.57
N VAL A 98 5.81 -3.20 -10.37
CA VAL A 98 5.77 -2.42 -11.61
C VAL A 98 5.80 -0.93 -11.29
N VAL A 99 5.02 -0.47 -10.31
CA VAL A 99 5.02 0.94 -9.89
C VAL A 99 6.38 1.35 -9.33
N SER A 100 7.05 0.49 -8.57
CA SER A 100 8.39 0.78 -8.06
C SER A 100 9.42 0.83 -9.18
N TRP A 101 9.37 -0.10 -10.14
CA TRP A 101 10.25 -0.07 -11.32
C TRP A 101 10.08 1.21 -12.13
N PHE A 102 8.84 1.63 -12.41
CA PHE A 102 8.58 2.91 -13.08
C PHE A 102 9.06 4.10 -12.26
N ARG A 103 8.88 4.08 -10.93
CA ARG A 103 9.37 5.16 -10.06
C ARG A 103 10.89 5.28 -10.14
N ASP A 104 11.60 4.17 -10.11
CA ASP A 104 13.06 4.15 -10.19
C ASP A 104 13.53 4.62 -11.57
N LEU A 105 12.85 4.19 -12.65
CA LEU A 105 13.13 4.65 -14.02
C LEU A 105 12.89 6.15 -14.21
N LEU A 106 11.83 6.71 -13.60
CA LEU A 106 11.55 8.14 -13.65
C LEU A 106 12.51 8.97 -12.78
N ALA A 107 13.04 8.39 -11.70
CA ALA A 107 13.97 9.06 -10.80
C ALA A 107 15.37 9.22 -11.40
N ASP A 108 15.85 8.21 -12.15
CA ASP A 108 17.09 8.30 -12.92
C ASP A 108 16.88 7.83 -14.37
N PRO A 109 16.46 8.74 -15.27
CA PRO A 109 16.21 8.41 -16.67
C PRO A 109 17.47 8.02 -17.45
N THR A 110 18.65 8.41 -16.94
CA THR A 110 19.94 8.23 -17.63
C THR A 110 20.56 6.87 -17.38
N THR A 111 20.20 6.25 -16.25
CA THR A 111 20.67 4.92 -15.87
C THR A 111 19.47 4.00 -15.72
N PRO A 112 18.91 3.48 -16.84
CA PRO A 112 17.80 2.55 -16.75
C PRO A 112 18.21 1.35 -15.88
N PRO A 113 17.28 0.78 -15.09
CA PRO A 113 17.58 -0.37 -14.25
C PRO A 113 18.24 -1.47 -15.10
N ALA A 114 19.45 -1.87 -14.73
CA ALA A 114 20.22 -2.90 -15.46
C ALA A 114 19.45 -4.23 -15.60
N LEU A 115 18.46 -4.43 -14.73
CA LEU A 115 17.51 -5.53 -14.75
C LEU A 115 16.24 -5.11 -15.49
N GLY A 116 15.87 -5.84 -16.56
CA GLY A 116 14.56 -5.69 -17.19
C GLY A 116 13.40 -5.88 -16.20
N PRO A 117 12.18 -5.43 -16.52
CA PRO A 117 11.08 -5.28 -15.56
C PRO A 117 10.75 -6.56 -14.78
N PHE A 118 10.80 -7.72 -15.46
CA PHE A 118 10.57 -9.02 -14.82
C PHE A 118 11.65 -9.40 -13.81
N ARG A 119 12.92 -9.19 -14.14
CA ARG A 119 14.04 -9.52 -13.25
C ARG A 119 14.07 -8.60 -12.05
N TYR A 120 13.83 -7.30 -12.27
CA TYR A 120 13.67 -6.33 -11.20
C TYR A 120 12.56 -6.76 -10.24
N LEU A 121 11.38 -7.11 -10.76
CA LEU A 121 10.25 -7.56 -9.95
C LEU A 121 10.61 -8.81 -9.14
N LEU A 122 11.25 -9.81 -9.74
CA LEU A 122 11.65 -11.03 -9.04
C LEU A 122 12.64 -10.74 -7.92
N MET A 123 13.68 -9.94 -8.19
CA MET A 123 14.69 -9.59 -7.19
C MET A 123 14.08 -8.80 -6.03
N ARG A 124 13.19 -7.84 -6.33
CA ARG A 124 12.42 -7.09 -5.33
C ARG A 124 11.63 -8.03 -4.42
N ARG A 125 10.95 -9.04 -4.98
CA ARG A 125 10.17 -9.99 -4.17
C ARG A 125 11.03 -10.90 -3.32
N LEU A 126 12.20 -11.30 -3.82
CA LEU A 126 13.15 -12.07 -3.02
C LEU A 126 13.71 -11.23 -1.85
N ASP A 127 14.00 -9.95 -2.09
CA ASP A 127 14.43 -9.02 -1.05
C ASP A 127 13.34 -8.81 0.01
N ASP A 128 12.09 -8.58 -0.42
CA ASP A 128 10.94 -8.42 0.49
C ASP A 128 10.77 -9.65 1.40
N LEU A 129 10.89 -10.85 0.83
CA LEU A 129 10.78 -12.11 1.57
C LEU A 129 11.97 -12.33 2.51
N ALA A 130 13.20 -12.02 2.08
CA ALA A 130 14.39 -12.12 2.91
C ALA A 130 14.31 -11.17 4.11
N TYR A 131 13.91 -9.92 3.87
CA TYR A 131 13.69 -8.93 4.90
C TYR A 131 12.61 -9.37 5.89
N GLY A 132 11.44 -9.78 5.38
CA GLY A 132 10.33 -10.23 6.21
C GLY A 132 10.68 -11.50 7.00
N ALA A 133 11.42 -12.44 6.40
CA ALA A 133 11.88 -13.63 7.11
C ALA A 133 12.79 -13.29 8.29
N GLY A 134 13.74 -12.37 8.10
CA GLY A 134 14.58 -11.85 9.19
C GLY A 134 13.77 -11.17 10.30
N LEU A 135 12.78 -10.36 9.93
CA LEU A 135 11.86 -9.70 10.88
C LEU A 135 11.09 -10.73 11.72
N TRP A 136 10.45 -11.70 11.07
CA TRP A 136 9.68 -12.74 11.76
C TRP A 136 10.55 -13.68 12.58
N GLN A 137 11.76 -14.00 12.12
CA GLN A 137 12.74 -14.73 12.92
C GLN A 137 13.08 -13.96 14.20
N GLY A 138 13.30 -12.65 14.12
CA GLY A 138 13.54 -11.79 15.28
C GLY A 138 12.38 -11.82 16.28
N VAL A 139 11.15 -11.64 15.78
CA VAL A 139 9.91 -11.68 16.57
C VAL A 139 9.74 -13.02 17.30
N ILE A 140 9.93 -14.14 16.59
CA ILE A 140 9.78 -15.49 17.17
C ILE A 140 10.88 -15.75 18.21
N THR A 141 12.12 -15.37 17.91
CA THR A 141 13.28 -15.63 18.78
C THR A 141 13.19 -14.84 20.09
N HIS A 142 12.83 -13.56 20.00
CA HIS A 142 12.75 -12.67 21.17
C HIS A 142 11.36 -12.65 21.82
N ARG A 143 10.38 -13.34 21.22
CA ARG A 143 8.97 -13.35 21.63
C ARG A 143 8.39 -11.94 21.77
N ASP A 144 8.87 -11.02 20.94
CA ASP A 144 8.50 -9.62 20.98
C ASP A 144 7.90 -9.20 19.64
N ALA A 145 6.60 -8.89 19.66
CA ALA A 145 5.85 -8.43 18.51
C ALA A 145 5.88 -6.91 18.33
N GLU A 146 6.61 -6.17 19.17
CA GLU A 146 6.74 -4.71 19.06
C GLU A 146 7.29 -4.30 17.70
N ALA A 147 8.22 -5.09 17.14
CA ALA A 147 8.76 -4.89 15.79
C ALA A 147 7.70 -4.98 14.66
N LEU A 148 6.55 -5.61 14.93
CA LEU A 148 5.43 -5.72 13.98
C LEU A 148 4.34 -4.66 14.22
N ARG A 149 4.50 -3.77 15.20
CA ARG A 149 3.45 -2.82 15.57
C ARG A 149 3.38 -1.67 14.53
N PRO A 150 2.23 -1.47 13.85
CA PRO A 150 2.10 -0.38 12.91
C PRO A 150 1.99 0.97 13.65
N VAL A 151 2.72 1.97 13.17
CA VAL A 151 2.61 3.36 13.65
C VAL A 151 1.44 4.03 12.93
N ILE A 152 0.34 4.20 13.67
CA ILE A 152 -0.88 4.87 13.18
C ILE A 152 -0.92 6.27 13.80
N SER A 153 -0.78 7.30 12.97
CA SER A 153 -0.96 8.69 13.40
C SER A 153 -2.45 9.01 13.47
N ARG A 154 -2.88 9.73 14.52
CA ARG A 154 -4.26 10.22 14.67
C ARG A 154 -4.59 11.32 13.68
#